data_AF-A0A0N5AYW5-F1
#
_entry.id   AF-A0A0N5AYW5-F1
#
_cell.length_a   1.000
_cell.length_b   1.000
_cell.length_c   1.000
_cell.angle_alpha   90.00
_cell.angle_beta   90.00
_cell.angle_gamma   90.00
#
_symmetry.space_group_name_H-M   'P 1'
#
loop_
_entity.id
_entity.type
_entity.pdbx_description
1 polymer ?
#
loop_
_entity_poly.entity_id
_entity_poly.type
_entity_poly.pdbx_seq_one_letter_code
_entity_poly.pdbx_strand_id
1 'polypeptide(L)'
;MGYGIIRQIRSIPNRNCQVSTRAYSSGNDVTGHFDTYSAAGYTIPLNGSARSLRLKIQQLQDEHWIDSDTRGLFIEFSVYNAQTNHFAVIRLGVEVSPFGAYFPLTSVEVVRLIKYIGPDARTVIVFEVLYILFCIVFSIKELYELITGGILQYFKSFWKMSDIAIVVSSLCSLQAYWMRVVAVEKVSEKFLATNGNTYIRLNSECDLELQFLGLVATVVLLLCMKLMYILRFNRRIGVFASTLSRSMKAIIIFAVIFIIVNVAFDSSLYLLLVSRLESYGDPIVVAKTGVISLLGKLSSADVIAASEVGSVIYLIFMLIGIVGLLNIFVMMIMYEFEKVRADPKNQTNDYEVVNHIETKMLKLMSCFKRHHIPNLGFPDKVHTTLVCDRMHAKVDLLKHSAICLSEFLKSYSETGQPFRVRTVDD
;
A
#
# COMPACT_ATOMS: atom_id res chain seq x y z
N MET A 1 -33.49 -0.12 -19.45
CA MET A 1 -32.70 -0.78 -18.40
C MET A 1 -33.59 -1.80 -17.72
N GLY A 2 -33.36 -3.09 -17.98
CA GLY A 2 -33.99 -4.15 -17.18
C GLY A 2 -33.22 -4.26 -15.87
N TYR A 3 -33.93 -4.40 -14.76
CA TYR A 3 -33.36 -4.68 -13.44
C TYR A 3 -33.56 -6.17 -13.17
N GLY A 4 -32.66 -6.83 -12.46
CA GLY A 4 -32.82 -8.23 -12.06
C GLY A 4 -32.92 -8.34 -10.55
N ILE A 5 -33.97 -8.97 -10.03
CA ILE A 5 -33.96 -9.47 -8.66
C ILE A 5 -33.60 -10.95 -8.71
N ILE A 6 -32.55 -11.33 -7.97
CA ILE A 6 -32.08 -12.69 -7.76
C ILE A 6 -32.38 -13.04 -6.31
N ARG A 7 -33.20 -14.07 -6.09
CA ARG A 7 -33.44 -14.68 -4.77
C ARG A 7 -32.77 -16.04 -4.73
N GLN A 8 -32.12 -16.35 -3.62
CA GLN A 8 -31.49 -17.63 -3.41
C GLN A 8 -32.00 -18.32 -2.14
N ILE A 9 -32.29 -19.62 -2.26
CA ILE A 9 -32.80 -20.49 -1.20
C ILE A 9 -31.82 -21.67 -1.07
N ARG A 10 -31.41 -22.02 0.16
CA ARG A 10 -30.51 -23.16 0.42
C ARG A 10 -31.25 -24.49 0.64
N SER A 11 -32.55 -24.45 0.93
CA SER A 11 -33.42 -25.63 1.04
C SER A 11 -34.41 -25.75 -0.13
N ILE A 12 -34.87 -26.98 -0.35
CA ILE A 12 -35.78 -27.41 -1.43
C ILE A 12 -37.08 -26.58 -1.42
N PRO A 13 -37.69 -26.29 -2.59
CA PRO A 13 -38.62 -25.16 -2.75
C PRO A 13 -39.97 -25.35 -2.07
N ASN A 14 -40.55 -24.22 -1.64
CA ASN A 14 -41.99 -24.04 -1.72
C ASN A 14 -42.40 -24.03 -3.20
N ARG A 15 -43.10 -25.09 -3.66
CA ARG A 15 -43.41 -25.36 -5.08
C ARG A 15 -44.47 -24.42 -5.69
N ASN A 16 -45.01 -23.47 -4.92
CA ASN A 16 -46.22 -22.74 -5.29
C ASN A 16 -46.01 -21.40 -6.02
N CYS A 17 -44.77 -20.91 -6.17
CA CYS A 17 -44.53 -19.65 -6.88
C CYS A 17 -44.33 -19.92 -8.39
N GLN A 18 -45.41 -19.74 -9.16
CA GLN A 18 -45.42 -19.97 -10.61
C GLN A 18 -44.65 -18.91 -11.43
N VAL A 19 -44.24 -17.80 -10.80
CA VAL A 19 -43.65 -16.63 -11.48
C VAL A 19 -42.13 -16.74 -11.65
N SER A 20 -41.47 -17.67 -10.95
CA SER A 20 -40.01 -17.76 -10.95
C SER A 20 -39.48 -18.86 -11.88
N THR A 21 -38.65 -18.48 -12.86
CA THR A 21 -37.89 -19.44 -13.65
C THR A 21 -36.68 -19.91 -12.82
N ARG A 22 -36.50 -21.23 -12.69
CA ARG A 22 -35.28 -21.82 -12.13
C ARG A 22 -34.17 -21.65 -13.16
N ALA A 23 -33.53 -20.49 -13.16
CA ALA A 23 -32.41 -20.23 -14.04
C ALA A 23 -31.14 -20.77 -13.37
N TYR A 24 -30.51 -21.77 -13.99
CA TYR A 24 -29.06 -21.93 -13.85
C TYR A 24 -28.44 -20.70 -14.49
N SER A 25 -28.28 -19.66 -13.69
CA SER A 25 -27.76 -18.41 -14.18
C SER A 25 -26.23 -18.55 -14.24
N SER A 26 -25.64 -18.27 -15.40
CA SER A 26 -24.20 -18.27 -15.63
C SER A 26 -23.54 -17.04 -14.96
N GLY A 27 -23.83 -16.82 -13.68
CA GLY A 27 -23.24 -15.76 -12.87
C GLY A 27 -22.09 -16.30 -12.02
N ASN A 28 -21.27 -15.39 -11.51
CA ASN A 28 -20.26 -15.69 -10.50
C ASN A 28 -20.95 -15.83 -9.12
N ASP A 29 -20.36 -16.62 -8.25
CA ASP A 29 -20.79 -16.74 -6.86
C ASP A 29 -20.56 -15.42 -6.11
N VAL A 30 -21.48 -15.06 -5.23
CA VAL A 30 -21.43 -13.84 -4.42
C VAL A 30 -21.01 -14.23 -3.01
N THR A 31 -19.82 -13.81 -2.57
CA THR A 31 -19.40 -14.00 -1.18
C THR A 31 -20.08 -12.98 -0.28
N GLY A 32 -20.82 -13.49 0.68
CA GLY A 32 -21.50 -12.73 1.72
C GLY A 32 -20.74 -12.65 3.03
N HIS A 33 -21.38 -12.11 4.07
CA HIS A 33 -20.79 -12.07 5.41
C HIS A 33 -20.75 -13.45 6.07
N PHE A 34 -21.79 -14.27 5.86
CA PHE A 34 -21.90 -15.59 6.50
C PHE A 34 -21.59 -16.76 5.58
N ASP A 35 -21.83 -16.63 4.27
CA ASP A 35 -21.70 -17.73 3.32
C ASP A 35 -21.44 -17.22 1.90
N THR A 36 -21.06 -18.14 1.00
CA THR A 36 -20.95 -17.87 -0.42
C THR A 36 -22.21 -18.35 -1.15
N TYR A 37 -22.83 -17.41 -1.86
CA TYR A 37 -24.11 -17.55 -2.55
C TYR A 37 -23.86 -17.85 -4.02
N SER A 38 -24.13 -19.08 -4.44
CA SER A 38 -23.94 -19.45 -5.84
C SER A 38 -24.92 -18.74 -6.77
N ALA A 39 -24.58 -18.60 -8.05
CA ALA A 39 -25.48 -17.96 -9.02
C ALA A 39 -26.79 -18.75 -9.32
N ALA A 40 -27.07 -19.83 -8.60
CA ALA A 40 -28.28 -20.63 -8.72
C ALA A 40 -29.41 -20.07 -7.82
N GLY A 41 -30.62 -19.92 -8.36
CA GLY A 41 -31.75 -19.42 -7.58
C GLY A 41 -32.99 -19.12 -8.41
N TYR A 42 -33.88 -18.33 -7.82
CA TYR A 42 -35.07 -17.80 -8.45
C TYR A 42 -34.82 -16.38 -8.90
N THR A 43 -34.93 -16.13 -10.20
CA THR A 43 -34.67 -14.81 -10.77
C THR A 43 -35.92 -14.22 -11.36
N ILE A 44 -36.18 -12.95 -11.07
CA ILE A 44 -37.31 -12.21 -11.62
C ILE A 44 -36.77 -10.98 -12.35
N PRO A 45 -36.90 -10.92 -13.68
CA PRO A 45 -36.57 -9.70 -14.42
C PRO A 45 -37.63 -8.65 -14.10
N LEU A 46 -37.15 -7.49 -13.68
CA LEU A 46 -37.90 -6.27 -13.49
C LEU A 46 -37.73 -5.40 -14.73
N ASN A 47 -38.71 -5.47 -15.62
CA ASN A 47 -38.79 -4.64 -16.82
C ASN A 47 -40.15 -3.92 -16.88
N GLY A 48 -40.21 -2.82 -17.63
CA GLY A 48 -41.44 -2.07 -17.88
C GLY A 48 -41.57 -0.77 -17.09
N SER A 49 -42.79 -0.22 -17.08
CA SER A 49 -43.09 1.06 -16.44
C SER A 49 -43.11 0.94 -14.91
N ALA A 50 -42.96 2.07 -14.21
CA ALA A 50 -43.06 2.11 -12.75
C ALA A 50 -44.38 1.51 -12.21
N ARG A 51 -45.49 1.66 -12.96
CA ARG A 51 -46.78 1.06 -12.60
C ARG A 51 -46.75 -0.47 -12.69
N SER A 52 -46.18 -1.01 -13.77
CA SER A 52 -46.06 -2.47 -13.96
C SER A 52 -45.13 -3.09 -12.91
N LEU A 53 -44.03 -2.41 -12.58
CA LEU A 53 -43.09 -2.87 -11.56
C LEU A 53 -43.71 -2.87 -10.17
N ARG A 54 -44.48 -1.83 -9.81
CA ARG A 54 -45.22 -1.79 -8.53
C ARG A 54 -46.21 -2.94 -8.41
N LEU A 55 -46.98 -3.21 -9.45
CA LEU A 55 -47.91 -4.34 -9.47
C LEU A 55 -47.18 -5.68 -9.33
N LYS A 56 -46.04 -5.85 -10.00
CA LYS A 56 -45.23 -7.06 -9.91
C LYS A 56 -44.63 -7.26 -8.52
N ILE A 57 -44.13 -6.19 -7.90
CA ILE A 57 -43.62 -6.23 -6.51
C ILE A 57 -44.76 -6.55 -5.54
N GLN A 58 -45.94 -5.95 -5.71
CA GLN A 58 -47.11 -6.24 -4.90
C GLN A 58 -47.54 -7.71 -5.02
N GLN A 59 -47.58 -8.25 -6.24
CA GLN A 59 -47.84 -9.66 -6.46
C GLN A 59 -46.82 -10.56 -5.74
N LEU A 60 -45.53 -10.22 -5.78
CA LEU A 60 -44.50 -10.98 -5.05
C LEU A 60 -44.66 -10.92 -3.54
N GLN A 61 -45.15 -9.79 -3.03
CA GLN A 61 -45.49 -9.65 -1.62
C GLN A 61 -46.70 -10.51 -1.25
N ASP A 62 -47.76 -10.49 -2.07
CA ASP A 62 -48.97 -11.28 -1.86
C ASP A 62 -48.68 -12.80 -1.92
N GLU A 63 -47.78 -13.21 -2.82
CA GLU A 63 -47.30 -14.60 -2.98
C GLU A 63 -46.29 -15.03 -1.90
N HIS A 64 -45.94 -14.17 -0.95
CA HIS A 64 -44.93 -14.43 0.08
C HIS A 64 -43.60 -14.91 -0.54
N TRP A 65 -43.16 -14.23 -1.59
CA TRP A 65 -41.94 -14.58 -2.30
C TRP A 65 -40.68 -14.38 -1.45
N ILE A 66 -40.76 -13.71 -0.30
CA ILE A 66 -39.70 -13.75 0.71
C ILE A 66 -40.30 -14.48 1.91
N ASP A 67 -39.68 -15.60 2.27
CA ASP A 67 -40.10 -16.50 3.35
C ASP A 67 -38.98 -16.71 4.38
N SER A 68 -39.28 -17.43 5.45
CA SER A 68 -38.34 -17.77 6.53
C SER A 68 -37.12 -18.60 6.06
N ASP A 69 -37.22 -19.23 4.90
CA ASP A 69 -36.16 -20.06 4.31
C ASP A 69 -35.27 -19.27 3.34
N THR A 70 -35.63 -18.03 3.03
CA THR A 70 -34.80 -17.14 2.22
C THR A 70 -33.54 -16.78 3.02
N ARG A 71 -32.37 -16.93 2.37
CA ARG A 71 -31.06 -16.66 3.00
C ARG A 71 -30.30 -15.51 2.36
N GLY A 72 -30.64 -15.17 1.12
CA GLY A 72 -30.05 -14.06 0.39
C GLY A 72 -31.01 -13.51 -0.65
N LEU A 73 -31.16 -12.19 -0.65
CA LEU A 73 -31.87 -11.44 -1.67
C LEU A 73 -30.87 -10.48 -2.33
N PHE A 74 -30.69 -10.57 -3.63
CA PHE A 74 -29.78 -9.71 -4.39
C PHE A 74 -30.55 -8.99 -5.50
N ILE A 75 -30.35 -7.69 -5.59
CA ILE A 75 -30.91 -6.82 -6.61
C ILE A 75 -29.73 -6.30 -7.42
N GLU A 76 -29.72 -6.62 -8.71
CA GLU A 76 -28.65 -6.26 -9.62
C GLU A 76 -29.19 -5.39 -10.74
N PHE A 77 -28.52 -4.27 -10.98
CA PHE A 77 -28.81 -3.41 -12.11
C PHE A 77 -27.59 -2.58 -12.50
N SER A 78 -27.63 -2.06 -13.72
CA SER A 78 -26.56 -1.22 -14.22
C SER A 78 -27.13 0.06 -14.81
N VAL A 79 -26.47 1.17 -14.53
CA VAL A 79 -26.84 2.51 -15.00
C VAL A 79 -25.70 3.06 -15.85
N TYR A 80 -26.03 3.64 -17.00
CA TYR A 80 -25.06 4.28 -17.88
C TYR A 80 -25.24 5.79 -17.85
N ASN A 81 -24.15 6.52 -17.58
CA ASN A 81 -24.12 7.97 -17.68
C ASN A 81 -23.46 8.38 -19.00
N ALA A 82 -24.25 8.96 -19.91
CA ALA A 82 -23.78 9.36 -21.23
C ALA A 82 -22.83 10.59 -21.22
N GLN A 83 -22.91 11.45 -20.19
CA GLN A 83 -22.07 12.65 -20.10
C GLN A 83 -20.63 12.29 -19.73
N THR A 84 -20.46 11.37 -18.77
CA THR A 84 -19.14 10.93 -18.32
C THR A 84 -18.68 9.64 -19.00
N ASN A 85 -19.55 8.96 -19.76
CA ASN A 85 -19.30 7.67 -20.40
C ASN A 85 -18.84 6.60 -19.38
N HIS A 86 -19.56 6.48 -18.27
CA HIS A 86 -19.32 5.47 -17.24
C HIS A 86 -20.55 4.61 -17.01
N PHE A 87 -20.31 3.33 -16.73
CA PHE A 87 -21.30 2.40 -16.24
C PHE A 87 -21.13 2.26 -14.74
N ALA A 88 -22.22 2.43 -14.00
CA ALA A 88 -22.32 2.03 -12.60
C ALA A 88 -22.99 0.66 -12.56
N VAL A 89 -22.25 -0.35 -12.12
CA VAL A 89 -22.77 -1.70 -11.86
C VAL A 89 -23.08 -1.78 -10.37
N ILE A 90 -24.35 -1.95 -10.05
CA ILE A 90 -24.87 -1.86 -8.69
C ILE A 90 -25.43 -3.23 -8.30
N ARG A 91 -24.93 -3.74 -7.17
CA ARG A 91 -25.44 -4.94 -6.50
C ARG A 91 -25.84 -4.56 -5.08
N LEU A 92 -27.14 -4.66 -4.80
CA LEU A 92 -27.70 -4.50 -3.46
C LEU A 92 -28.10 -5.87 -2.96
N GLY A 93 -27.60 -6.27 -1.80
CA GLY A 93 -27.88 -7.55 -1.18
C GLY A 93 -28.50 -7.39 0.20
N VAL A 94 -29.30 -8.35 0.62
CA VAL A 94 -29.69 -8.54 2.01
C VAL A 94 -29.52 -10.01 2.32
N GLU A 95 -28.62 -10.32 3.25
CA GLU A 95 -28.45 -11.65 3.81
C GLU A 95 -29.37 -11.81 5.01
N VAL A 96 -30.05 -12.95 5.07
CA VAL A 96 -30.93 -13.30 6.18
C VAL A 96 -30.25 -14.39 6.99
N SER A 97 -29.86 -14.03 8.20
CA SER A 97 -29.29 -14.96 9.17
C SER A 97 -30.30 -16.06 9.53
N PRO A 98 -29.84 -17.27 9.90
CA PRO A 98 -30.71 -18.30 10.46
C PRO A 98 -31.53 -17.83 11.68
N PHE A 99 -31.07 -16.77 12.37
CA PHE A 99 -31.74 -16.17 13.53
C PHE A 99 -32.75 -15.07 13.14
N GLY A 100 -32.99 -14.83 11.84
CA GLY A 100 -33.96 -13.84 11.34
C GLY A 100 -33.46 -12.40 11.30
N ALA A 101 -32.17 -12.16 11.54
CA ALA A 101 -31.54 -10.85 11.38
C ALA A 101 -31.18 -10.58 9.90
N TYR A 102 -31.29 -9.32 9.48
CA TYR A 102 -31.02 -8.88 8.12
C TYR A 102 -29.70 -8.10 8.05
N PHE A 103 -28.81 -8.52 7.16
CA PHE A 103 -27.49 -7.92 6.96
C PHE A 103 -27.39 -7.33 5.55
N PRO A 104 -27.36 -6.00 5.40
CA PRO A 104 -27.29 -5.36 4.09
C PRO A 104 -25.88 -5.50 3.50
N LEU A 105 -25.82 -5.88 2.22
CA LEU A 105 -24.62 -5.89 1.40
C LEU A 105 -24.78 -4.86 0.29
N THR A 106 -23.75 -4.06 0.00
CA THR A 106 -23.79 -3.08 -1.08
C THR A 106 -22.46 -3.08 -1.82
N SER A 107 -22.52 -3.23 -3.13
CA SER A 107 -21.38 -3.07 -4.03
C SER A 107 -21.79 -2.15 -5.17
N VAL A 108 -21.02 -1.09 -5.35
CA VAL A 108 -21.24 -0.08 -6.38
C VAL A 108 -19.92 0.13 -7.08
N GLU A 109 -19.80 -0.42 -8.28
CA GLU A 109 -18.57 -0.34 -9.08
C GLU A 109 -18.81 0.56 -10.28
N VAL A 110 -17.89 1.50 -10.52
CA VAL A 110 -17.99 2.45 -11.61
C VAL A 110 -16.86 2.19 -12.60
N VAL A 111 -17.22 1.79 -13.82
CA VAL A 111 -16.28 1.32 -14.85
C VAL A 111 -16.58 1.94 -16.21
N ARG A 112 -15.52 2.23 -16.98
CA ARG A 112 -15.63 2.73 -18.36
C ARG A 112 -15.44 1.58 -19.34
N LEU A 113 -16.51 0.87 -19.68
CA LEU A 113 -16.45 -0.24 -20.63
C LEU A 113 -16.13 0.26 -22.06
N ILE A 114 -16.80 1.34 -22.49
CA ILE A 114 -16.64 1.91 -23.84
C ILE A 114 -15.54 2.98 -23.84
N LYS A 115 -14.36 2.66 -24.37
CA LYS A 115 -13.18 3.54 -24.29
C LYS A 115 -13.03 4.49 -25.49
N TYR A 116 -13.34 4.05 -26.71
CA TYR A 116 -13.02 4.76 -27.95
C TYR A 116 -14.03 5.84 -28.39
N ILE A 117 -14.68 6.52 -27.44
CA ILE A 117 -15.64 7.59 -27.73
C ILE A 117 -15.14 8.91 -27.15
N GLY A 118 -15.27 9.99 -27.92
CA GLY A 118 -14.95 11.36 -27.52
C GLY A 118 -13.62 11.89 -28.08
N PRO A 119 -13.26 13.15 -27.75
CA PRO A 119 -12.02 13.78 -28.23
C PRO A 119 -10.76 13.07 -27.71
N ASP A 120 -10.82 12.46 -26.52
CA ASP A 120 -9.69 11.80 -25.87
C ASP A 120 -9.37 10.41 -26.46
N ALA A 121 -10.26 9.86 -27.30
CA ALA A 121 -10.12 8.49 -27.81
C ALA A 121 -8.80 8.28 -28.56
N ARG A 122 -8.34 9.28 -29.32
CA ARG A 122 -7.06 9.20 -30.04
C ARG A 122 -5.87 9.11 -29.08
N THR A 123 -5.90 9.91 -28.01
CA THR A 123 -4.85 9.93 -26.99
C THR A 123 -4.76 8.60 -26.26
N VAL A 124 -5.91 8.00 -25.92
CA VAL A 124 -5.98 6.68 -25.28
C VAL A 124 -5.35 5.60 -26.16
N ILE A 125 -5.68 5.54 -27.45
CA ILE A 125 -5.11 4.56 -28.39
C ILE A 125 -3.59 4.70 -28.47
N VAL A 126 -3.06 5.92 -28.54
CA VAL A 126 -1.62 6.16 -28.59
C VAL A 126 -0.92 5.60 -27.34
N PHE A 127 -1.46 5.87 -26.14
CA PHE A 127 -0.88 5.33 -24.90
C PHE A 127 -1.04 3.82 -24.75
N GLU A 128 -2.13 3.23 -25.26
CA GLU A 128 -2.30 1.77 -25.28
C GLU A 128 -1.26 1.09 -26.18
N VAL A 129 -1.04 1.63 -27.39
CA VAL A 129 -0.01 1.12 -28.30
C VAL A 129 1.39 1.26 -27.70
N LEU A 130 1.69 2.41 -27.07
CA LEU A 130 2.96 2.61 -26.36
C LEU A 130 3.12 1.63 -25.19
N TYR A 131 2.07 1.37 -24.42
CA TYR A 131 2.11 0.41 -23.32
C TYR A 131 2.45 -1.00 -23.81
N ILE A 132 1.76 -1.47 -24.87
CA ILE A 132 2.03 -2.78 -25.48
C ILE A 132 3.47 -2.85 -25.99
N LEU A 133 3.96 -1.80 -26.66
CA LEU A 133 5.34 -1.72 -27.13
C LEU A 133 6.33 -1.84 -25.97
N PHE A 134 6.13 -1.09 -24.89
CA PHE A 134 6.99 -1.17 -23.70
C PHE A 134 6.96 -2.56 -23.07
N CYS A 135 5.79 -3.19 -22.92
CA CYS A 135 5.69 -4.55 -22.43
C CYS A 135 6.54 -5.53 -23.25
N ILE A 136 6.50 -5.44 -24.58
CA ILE A 136 7.29 -6.30 -25.47
C ILE A 136 8.79 -6.02 -25.28
N VAL A 137 9.21 -4.76 -25.32
CA VAL A 137 10.62 -4.38 -25.16
C VAL A 137 11.18 -4.83 -23.81
N PHE A 138 10.45 -4.59 -22.70
CA PHE A 138 10.86 -5.03 -21.38
C PHE A 138 10.88 -6.55 -21.24
N SER A 139 9.94 -7.26 -21.86
CA SER A 139 9.91 -8.72 -21.88
C SER A 139 11.12 -9.30 -22.61
N ILE A 140 11.46 -8.77 -23.80
CA ILE A 140 12.63 -9.21 -24.57
C ILE A 140 13.92 -8.92 -23.80
N LYS A 141 14.03 -7.71 -23.23
CA LYS A 141 15.19 -7.32 -22.43
C LYS A 141 15.39 -8.28 -21.25
N GLU A 142 14.35 -8.54 -20.46
CA GLU A 142 14.45 -9.40 -19.29
C GLU A 142 14.71 -10.85 -19.68
N LEU A 143 14.12 -11.33 -20.78
CA LEU A 143 14.38 -12.67 -21.29
C LEU A 143 15.84 -12.84 -21.73
N TYR A 144 16.40 -11.87 -22.44
CA TYR A 144 17.81 -11.88 -22.83
C TYR A 144 18.73 -11.89 -21.61
N GLU A 145 18.41 -11.03 -20.64
CA GLU A 145 19.11 -10.92 -19.36
C GLU A 145 19.05 -12.23 -18.55
N LEU A 146 17.92 -12.93 -18.56
CA LEU A 146 17.74 -14.23 -17.90
C LEU A 146 18.53 -15.36 -18.57
N ILE A 147 18.52 -15.42 -19.90
CA ILE A 147 19.24 -16.43 -20.67
C ILE A 147 20.75 -16.26 -20.53
N THR A 148 21.24 -15.02 -20.57
CA THR A 148 22.68 -14.74 -20.50
C THR A 148 23.24 -14.83 -19.07
N GLY A 149 22.47 -14.42 -18.06
CA GLY A 149 22.92 -14.38 -16.67
C GLY A 149 22.63 -15.62 -15.82
N GLY A 150 21.89 -16.61 -16.36
CA GLY A 150 21.56 -17.86 -15.68
C GLY A 150 20.49 -17.74 -14.59
N ILE A 151 19.51 -18.64 -14.60
CA ILE A 151 18.28 -18.60 -13.78
C ILE A 151 18.59 -18.52 -12.26
N LEU A 152 19.59 -19.27 -11.78
CA LEU A 152 19.92 -19.36 -10.34
C LEU A 152 20.52 -18.06 -9.77
N GLN A 153 21.14 -17.22 -10.60
CA GLN A 153 21.71 -15.95 -10.16
C GLN A 153 20.64 -14.85 -10.04
N TYR A 154 19.56 -14.95 -10.81
CA TYR A 154 18.42 -14.02 -10.75
C TYR A 154 17.69 -14.07 -9.42
N PHE A 155 17.43 -15.28 -8.90
CA PHE A 155 16.73 -15.45 -7.62
C PHE A 155 17.52 -14.96 -6.39
N LYS A 156 18.83 -14.69 -6.53
CA LYS A 156 19.65 -14.17 -5.41
C LYS A 156 19.51 -12.66 -5.22
N SER A 157 19.08 -11.90 -6.24
CA SER A 157 19.02 -10.44 -6.18
C SER A 157 17.57 -9.95 -6.12
N PHE A 158 17.23 -9.23 -5.05
CA PHE A 158 15.90 -8.63 -4.87
C PHE A 158 15.47 -7.74 -6.05
N TRP A 159 16.41 -6.96 -6.60
CA TRP A 159 16.11 -6.05 -7.72
C TRP A 159 15.82 -6.77 -9.03
N LYS A 160 16.44 -7.93 -9.25
CA LYS A 160 16.16 -8.78 -10.41
C LYS A 160 14.84 -9.51 -10.26
N MET A 161 14.51 -9.96 -9.05
CA MET A 161 13.17 -10.49 -8.74
C MET A 161 12.07 -9.45 -9.00
N SER A 162 12.31 -8.19 -8.66
CA SER A 162 11.38 -7.10 -8.96
C SER A 162 11.21 -6.86 -10.47
N ASP A 163 12.27 -7.01 -11.27
CA ASP A 163 12.21 -6.84 -12.74
C ASP A 163 11.36 -7.95 -13.38
N ILE A 164 11.57 -9.20 -12.96
CA ILE A 164 10.74 -10.34 -13.36
C ILE A 164 9.27 -10.11 -12.96
N ALA A 165 9.02 -9.64 -11.73
CA ALA A 165 7.66 -9.38 -11.24
C ALA A 165 6.95 -8.30 -12.08
N ILE A 166 7.66 -7.27 -12.54
CA ILE A 166 7.12 -6.24 -13.45
C ILE A 166 6.72 -6.89 -14.78
N VAL A 167 7.61 -7.69 -15.39
CA VAL A 167 7.35 -8.34 -16.68
C VAL A 167 6.15 -9.29 -16.57
N VAL A 168 6.12 -10.18 -15.57
CA VAL A 168 5.01 -11.11 -15.35
C VAL A 168 3.69 -10.37 -15.14
N SER A 169 3.66 -9.36 -14.27
CA SER A 169 2.44 -8.57 -14.01
C SER A 169 1.97 -7.83 -15.28
N SER A 170 2.90 -7.37 -16.11
CA SER A 170 2.59 -6.70 -17.38
C SER A 170 2.08 -7.65 -18.47
N LEU A 171 2.53 -8.91 -18.48
CA LEU A 171 1.98 -9.92 -19.39
C LEU A 171 0.58 -10.35 -18.95
N CYS A 172 0.36 -10.52 -17.65
CA CYS A 172 -0.96 -10.78 -17.09
C CYS A 172 -1.94 -9.63 -17.37
N SER A 173 -1.49 -8.36 -17.30
CA SER A 173 -2.37 -7.22 -17.61
C SER A 173 -2.75 -7.19 -19.10
N LEU A 174 -1.83 -7.54 -20.02
CA LEU A 174 -2.15 -7.67 -21.45
C LEU A 174 -3.16 -8.80 -21.71
N GLN A 175 -3.03 -9.93 -21.02
CA GLN A 175 -4.00 -11.01 -21.10
C GLN A 175 -5.38 -10.57 -20.58
N ALA A 176 -5.43 -9.90 -19.43
CA ALA A 176 -6.66 -9.36 -18.87
C ALA A 176 -7.31 -8.33 -19.81
N TYR A 177 -6.49 -7.47 -20.43
CA TYR A 177 -6.94 -6.51 -21.45
C TYR A 177 -7.60 -7.20 -22.64
N TRP A 178 -6.98 -8.26 -23.17
CA TRP A 178 -7.55 -9.01 -24.30
C TRP A 178 -8.89 -9.68 -23.92
N MET A 179 -8.94 -10.35 -22.76
CA MET A 179 -10.18 -10.97 -22.27
C MET A 179 -11.30 -9.95 -22.07
N ARG A 180 -10.96 -8.78 -21.53
CA ARG A 180 -11.88 -7.64 -21.37
C ARG A 180 -12.41 -7.17 -22.72
N VAL A 181 -11.56 -6.97 -23.74
CA VAL A 181 -12.01 -6.51 -25.08
C VAL A 181 -13.02 -7.47 -25.67
N VAL A 182 -12.71 -8.78 -25.67
CA VAL A 182 -13.61 -9.83 -26.17
C VAL A 182 -14.93 -9.88 -25.39
N ALA A 183 -14.90 -9.70 -24.07
CA ALA A 183 -16.10 -9.69 -23.24
C ALA A 183 -17.02 -8.49 -23.55
N VAL A 184 -16.43 -7.30 -23.69
CA VAL A 184 -17.17 -6.06 -24.02
C VAL A 184 -17.80 -6.15 -25.41
N GLU A 185 -17.10 -6.71 -26.39
CA GLU A 185 -17.62 -6.91 -27.75
C GLU A 185 -18.86 -7.82 -27.75
N LYS A 186 -18.79 -8.97 -27.06
CA LYS A 186 -19.94 -9.89 -26.91
C LYS A 186 -21.14 -9.23 -26.24
N VAL A 187 -20.91 -8.36 -25.26
CA VAL A 187 -21.99 -7.60 -24.61
C VAL A 187 -22.60 -6.58 -25.57
N SER A 188 -21.77 -5.90 -26.37
CA SER A 188 -22.23 -4.95 -27.37
C SER A 188 -23.10 -5.62 -28.44
N GLU A 189 -22.69 -6.78 -28.94
CA GLU A 189 -23.47 -7.59 -29.88
C GLU A 189 -24.82 -8.02 -29.30
N LYS A 190 -24.83 -8.52 -28.05
CA LYS A 190 -26.07 -8.88 -27.34
C LYS A 190 -27.00 -7.69 -27.15
N PHE A 191 -26.44 -6.52 -26.86
CA PHE A 191 -27.21 -5.29 -26.69
C PHE A 191 -27.88 -4.87 -28.00
N LEU A 192 -27.14 -4.91 -29.11
CA LEU A 192 -27.65 -4.62 -30.45
C LEU A 192 -28.71 -5.64 -30.89
N ALA A 193 -28.46 -6.94 -30.71
CA ALA A 193 -29.40 -8.00 -31.07
C ALA A 193 -30.74 -7.89 -30.32
N THR A 194 -30.74 -7.30 -29.13
CA THR A 194 -31.93 -7.21 -28.27
C THR A 194 -32.56 -5.82 -28.24
N ASN A 195 -32.08 -4.89 -29.07
CA ASN A 195 -32.49 -3.47 -29.06
C ASN A 195 -32.51 -2.85 -27.65
N GLY A 196 -31.61 -3.31 -26.76
CA GLY A 196 -31.53 -2.85 -25.37
C GLY A 196 -32.73 -3.19 -24.45
N ASN A 197 -33.66 -4.05 -24.88
CA ASN A 197 -34.87 -4.38 -24.10
C ASN A 197 -34.68 -5.49 -23.06
N THR A 198 -33.55 -6.20 -23.10
CA THR A 198 -33.22 -7.27 -22.13
C THR A 198 -32.13 -6.81 -21.19
N TYR A 199 -32.22 -7.25 -19.93
CA TYR A 199 -31.16 -7.04 -18.95
C TYR A 199 -29.91 -7.84 -19.34
N ILE A 200 -28.79 -7.13 -19.48
CA ILE A 200 -27.48 -7.73 -19.67
C ILE A 200 -26.73 -7.57 -18.37
N ARG A 201 -26.27 -8.68 -17.81
CA ARG A 201 -25.42 -8.69 -16.63
C ARG A 201 -24.04 -8.20 -17.03
N LEU A 202 -23.55 -7.15 -16.38
CA LEU A 202 -22.24 -6.54 -16.62
C LEU A 202 -21.21 -6.87 -15.52
N ASN A 203 -21.57 -7.74 -14.57
CA ASN A 203 -20.71 -8.06 -13.43
C ASN A 203 -19.38 -8.67 -13.87
N SER A 204 -19.40 -9.63 -14.79
CA SER A 204 -18.19 -10.28 -15.31
C SER A 204 -17.24 -9.30 -16.01
N GLU A 205 -17.81 -8.36 -16.75
CA GLU A 205 -17.11 -7.35 -17.53
C GLU A 205 -16.52 -6.28 -16.60
N CYS A 206 -17.25 -5.95 -15.54
CA CYS A 206 -16.78 -5.10 -14.46
C CYS A 206 -15.61 -5.75 -13.71
N ASP A 207 -15.74 -7.02 -13.32
CA ASP A 207 -14.68 -7.78 -12.64
C ASP A 207 -13.40 -7.84 -13.49
N LEU A 208 -13.52 -8.10 -14.80
CA LEU A 208 -12.38 -8.09 -15.73
C LEU A 208 -11.72 -6.71 -15.84
N GLU A 209 -12.49 -5.62 -15.85
CA GLU A 209 -11.93 -4.25 -15.85
C GLU A 209 -11.22 -3.93 -14.54
N LEU A 210 -11.79 -4.33 -13.40
CA LEU A 210 -11.17 -4.15 -12.08
C LEU A 210 -9.88 -4.97 -11.95
N GLN A 211 -9.87 -6.22 -12.44
CA GLN A 211 -8.67 -7.05 -12.49
C GLN A 211 -7.58 -6.42 -13.36
N PHE A 212 -7.93 -5.95 -14.56
CA PHE A 212 -7.02 -5.23 -15.44
C PHE A 212 -6.43 -3.99 -14.75
N LEU A 213 -7.28 -3.16 -14.14
CA LEU A 213 -6.84 -1.96 -13.43
C LEU A 213 -5.93 -2.30 -12.24
N GLY A 214 -6.27 -3.35 -11.48
CA GLY A 214 -5.46 -3.84 -10.38
C GLY A 214 -4.05 -4.26 -10.83
N LEU A 215 -3.95 -5.04 -11.91
CA LEU A 215 -2.67 -5.46 -12.48
C LEU A 215 -1.84 -4.28 -12.99
N VAL A 216 -2.46 -3.32 -13.69
CA VAL A 216 -1.78 -2.10 -14.13
C VAL A 216 -1.29 -1.29 -12.92
N ALA A 217 -2.11 -1.15 -11.87
CA ALA A 217 -1.71 -0.47 -10.64
C ALA A 217 -0.54 -1.18 -9.94
N THR A 218 -0.51 -2.52 -9.93
CA THR A 218 0.64 -3.30 -9.44
C THR A 218 1.90 -3.03 -10.26
N VAL A 219 1.81 -3.00 -11.59
CA VAL A 219 2.94 -2.66 -12.47
C VAL A 219 3.46 -1.26 -12.14
N VAL A 220 2.58 -0.27 -12.03
CA VAL A 220 2.96 1.10 -11.67
C VAL A 220 3.62 1.16 -10.29
N LEU A 221 3.09 0.45 -9.30
CA LEU A 221 3.68 0.37 -7.97
C LEU A 221 5.10 -0.19 -8.00
N LEU A 222 5.32 -1.29 -8.72
CA LEU A 222 6.65 -1.90 -8.86
C LEU A 222 7.61 -0.99 -9.63
N LEU A 223 7.14 -0.29 -10.67
CA LEU A 223 7.92 0.72 -11.38
C LEU A 223 8.29 1.91 -10.48
N CYS A 224 7.39 2.35 -9.61
CA CYS A 224 7.67 3.38 -8.60
C CYS A 224 8.74 2.91 -7.60
N MET A 225 8.68 1.65 -7.15
CA MET A 225 9.75 1.06 -6.33
C MET A 225 11.09 1.01 -7.10
N LYS A 226 11.06 0.67 -8.40
CA LYS A 226 12.24 0.69 -9.26
C LYS A 226 12.81 2.10 -9.44
N LEU A 227 11.96 3.11 -9.52
CA LEU A 227 12.39 4.50 -9.58
C LEU A 227 13.18 4.89 -8.33
N MET A 228 12.77 4.44 -7.14
CA MET A 228 13.53 4.67 -5.90
C MET A 228 14.95 4.07 -5.95
N TYR A 229 15.11 2.91 -6.60
CA TYR A 229 16.43 2.32 -6.81
C TYR A 229 17.32 3.17 -7.70
N ILE A 230 16.75 3.70 -8.80
CA ILE A 230 17.47 4.60 -9.71
C ILE A 230 17.85 5.89 -8.97
N LEU A 231 16.96 6.43 -8.12
CA LEU A 231 17.26 7.64 -7.34
C LEU A 231 18.36 7.45 -6.27
N ARG A 232 18.85 6.22 -6.06
CA ARG A 232 20.02 5.96 -5.22
C ARG A 232 21.29 6.67 -5.72
N PHE A 233 21.32 7.18 -6.96
CA PHE A 233 22.39 8.05 -7.45
C PHE A 233 22.53 9.36 -6.64
N ASN A 234 21.52 9.79 -5.88
CA ASN A 234 21.65 10.92 -4.97
C ASN A 234 22.24 10.46 -3.63
N ARG A 235 23.34 11.08 -3.18
CA ARG A 235 24.04 10.74 -1.93
C ARG A 235 23.12 10.64 -0.71
N ARG A 236 22.16 11.57 -0.58
CA ARG A 236 21.24 11.56 0.57
C ARG A 236 20.30 10.35 0.53
N ILE A 237 19.71 10.09 -0.64
CA ILE A 237 18.78 8.97 -0.86
C ILE A 237 19.52 7.63 -0.76
N GLY A 238 20.75 7.58 -1.27
CA GLY A 238 21.56 6.38 -1.24
C GLY A 238 21.98 5.93 0.15
N VAL A 239 22.25 6.87 1.07
CA VAL A 239 22.45 6.55 2.49
C VAL A 239 21.21 5.89 3.09
N PHE A 240 20.02 6.45 2.87
CA PHE A 240 18.76 5.84 3.35
C PHE A 240 18.52 4.44 2.76
N ALA A 241 18.73 4.27 1.45
CA ALA A 241 18.59 2.97 0.80
C ALA A 241 19.59 1.93 1.35
N SER A 242 20.84 2.34 1.60
CA SER A 242 21.86 1.49 2.24
C SER A 242 21.46 1.10 3.67
N THR A 243 21.00 2.06 4.48
CA THR A 243 20.51 1.80 5.83
C THR A 243 19.36 0.81 5.82
N LEU A 244 18.35 1.00 4.96
CA LEU A 244 17.23 0.09 4.84
C LEU A 244 17.70 -1.31 4.43
N SER A 245 18.48 -1.42 3.35
CA SER A 245 19.00 -2.70 2.85
C SER A 245 19.81 -3.47 3.90
N ARG A 246 20.62 -2.77 4.70
CA ARG A 246 21.43 -3.37 5.77
C ARG A 246 20.58 -3.78 6.97
N SER A 247 19.61 -2.96 7.35
CA SER A 247 18.69 -3.24 8.46
C SER A 247 17.64 -4.30 8.12
N MET A 248 17.42 -4.66 6.84
CA MET A 248 16.42 -5.65 6.42
C MET A 248 16.46 -6.97 7.21
N LYS A 249 17.65 -7.52 7.48
CA LYS A 249 17.78 -8.76 8.24
C LYS A 249 17.23 -8.60 9.67
N ALA A 250 17.56 -7.48 10.32
CA ALA A 250 17.08 -7.17 11.66
C ALA A 250 15.57 -6.85 11.65
N ILE A 251 15.08 -6.14 10.63
CA ILE A 251 13.66 -5.85 10.40
C ILE A 251 12.86 -7.14 10.25
N ILE A 252 13.34 -8.12 9.47
CA ILE A 252 12.65 -9.40 9.28
C ILE A 252 12.54 -10.16 10.61
N ILE A 253 13.61 -10.22 11.39
CA ILE A 253 13.59 -10.87 12.72
C ILE A 253 12.62 -10.15 13.66
N PHE A 254 12.69 -8.81 13.70
CA PHE A 254 11.78 -8.00 14.50
C PHE A 254 10.32 -8.16 14.06
N ALA A 255 10.06 -8.27 12.75
CA ALA A 255 8.71 -8.48 12.23
C ALA A 255 8.11 -9.81 12.71
N VAL A 256 8.91 -10.87 12.83
CA VAL A 256 8.45 -12.14 13.41
C VAL A 256 8.06 -11.96 14.88
N ILE A 257 8.88 -11.27 15.67
CA ILE A 257 8.56 -10.96 17.08
C ILE A 257 7.30 -10.11 17.17
N PHE A 258 7.18 -9.08 16.34
CA PHE A 258 6.01 -8.22 16.26
C PHE A 258 4.74 -9.02 15.96
N ILE A 259 4.77 -9.90 14.96
CA ILE A 259 3.62 -10.74 14.60
C ILE A 259 3.24 -11.67 15.75
N ILE A 260 4.21 -12.33 16.40
CA ILE A 260 3.93 -13.23 17.54
C ILE A 260 3.23 -12.47 18.67
N VAL A 261 3.73 -11.29 19.02
CA VAL A 261 3.15 -10.47 20.10
C VAL A 261 1.76 -9.98 19.71
N ASN A 262 1.56 -9.48 18.49
CA ASN A 262 0.24 -9.03 18.02
C ASN A 262 -0.76 -10.19 18.02
N VAL A 263 -0.40 -11.34 17.44
CA VAL A 263 -1.29 -12.52 17.41
C VAL A 263 -1.68 -12.97 18.82
N ALA A 264 -0.77 -12.90 19.80
CA ALA A 264 -1.09 -13.24 21.18
C ALA A 264 -2.14 -12.30 21.80
N PHE A 265 -1.97 -10.98 21.62
CA PHE A 265 -2.94 -9.98 22.09
C PHE A 265 -4.25 -10.03 21.32
N ASP A 266 -4.20 -10.11 19.99
CA ASP A 266 -5.35 -10.20 19.10
C ASP A 266 -6.18 -11.44 19.41
N SER A 267 -5.53 -12.59 19.66
CA SER A 267 -6.25 -13.82 20.06
C SER A 267 -6.94 -13.66 21.41
N SER A 268 -6.30 -12.99 22.37
CA SER A 268 -6.91 -12.72 23.67
C SER A 268 -8.11 -11.77 23.58
N LEU A 269 -7.97 -10.68 22.82
CA LEU A 269 -9.04 -9.70 22.61
C LEU A 269 -10.19 -10.30 21.79
N TYR A 270 -9.89 -11.12 20.78
CA TYR A 270 -10.87 -11.88 20.01
C TYR A 270 -11.75 -12.72 20.94
N LEU A 271 -11.16 -13.57 21.79
CA LEU A 271 -11.93 -14.44 22.69
C LEU A 271 -12.82 -13.65 23.68
N LEU A 272 -12.38 -12.47 24.12
CA LEU A 272 -13.14 -11.64 25.07
C LEU A 272 -14.22 -10.78 24.42
N LEU A 273 -14.01 -10.33 23.17
CA LEU A 273 -14.84 -9.30 22.52
C LEU A 273 -15.65 -9.82 21.33
N VAL A 274 -15.42 -11.04 20.85
CA VAL A 274 -16.12 -11.64 19.68
C VAL A 274 -17.65 -11.59 19.82
N SER A 275 -18.18 -11.77 21.03
CA SER A 275 -19.63 -11.74 21.29
C SER A 275 -20.21 -10.34 21.51
N ARG A 276 -19.36 -9.31 21.58
CA ARG A 276 -19.74 -7.94 21.99
C ARG A 276 -19.53 -6.91 20.90
N LEU A 277 -18.51 -7.07 20.05
CA LEU A 277 -18.10 -6.09 19.06
C LEU A 277 -17.87 -6.75 17.71
N GLU A 278 -18.48 -6.18 16.66
CA GLU A 278 -18.33 -6.65 15.28
C GLU A 278 -16.87 -6.55 14.79
N SER A 279 -16.13 -5.51 15.21
CA SER A 279 -14.70 -5.34 14.92
C SER A 279 -13.82 -6.50 15.43
N TYR A 280 -14.34 -7.32 16.34
CA TYR A 280 -13.68 -8.49 16.90
C TYR A 280 -14.36 -9.81 16.49
N GLY A 281 -15.26 -9.78 15.49
CA GLY A 281 -16.02 -10.94 15.03
C GLY A 281 -15.21 -11.96 14.21
N ASP A 282 -14.15 -11.50 13.52
CA ASP A 282 -13.31 -12.32 12.66
C ASP A 282 -11.82 -12.11 13.00
N PRO A 283 -11.00 -13.19 13.09
CA PRO A 283 -9.59 -13.08 13.45
C PRO A 283 -8.75 -12.19 12.50
N ILE A 284 -9.09 -12.12 11.21
CA ILE A 284 -8.40 -11.27 10.24
C ILE A 284 -8.81 -9.80 10.47
N VAL A 285 -10.08 -9.55 10.77
CA VAL A 285 -10.58 -8.22 11.11
C VAL A 285 -9.97 -7.75 12.44
N VAL A 286 -9.78 -8.64 13.41
CA VAL A 286 -9.10 -8.34 14.68
C VAL A 286 -7.66 -7.96 14.42
N ALA A 287 -6.90 -8.74 13.65
CA ALA A 287 -5.51 -8.42 13.33
C ALA A 287 -5.36 -7.07 12.62
N LYS A 288 -6.27 -6.76 11.69
CA LYS A 288 -6.35 -5.44 11.04
C LYS A 288 -6.63 -4.34 12.07
N THR A 289 -7.58 -4.56 12.96
CA THR A 289 -7.97 -3.61 14.03
C THR A 289 -6.84 -3.39 15.04
N GLY A 290 -6.08 -4.44 15.39
CA GLY A 290 -4.90 -4.37 16.26
C GLY A 290 -3.81 -3.48 15.66
N VAL A 291 -3.47 -3.68 14.39
CA VAL A 291 -2.50 -2.82 13.69
C VAL A 291 -2.98 -1.37 13.60
N ILE A 292 -4.24 -1.12 13.22
CA ILE A 292 -4.79 0.24 13.16
C ILE A 292 -4.81 0.90 14.56
N SER A 293 -5.05 0.12 15.61
CA SER A 293 -5.00 0.60 17.00
C SER A 293 -3.60 1.08 17.37
N LEU A 294 -2.55 0.35 16.99
CA LEU A 294 -1.16 0.76 17.21
C LEU A 294 -0.78 2.08 16.50
N LEU A 295 -1.45 2.41 15.38
CA LEU A 295 -1.29 3.70 14.70
C LEU A 295 -2.01 4.86 15.43
N GLY A 296 -2.68 4.59 16.55
CA GLY A 296 -3.41 5.59 17.33
C GLY A 296 -4.77 5.97 16.72
N LYS A 297 -5.23 5.25 15.70
CA LYS A 297 -6.56 5.42 15.11
C LYS A 297 -7.44 4.27 15.58
N LEU A 298 -8.14 4.40 16.71
CA LEU A 298 -9.34 3.59 16.99
C LEU A 298 -10.08 4.02 18.27
N SER A 299 -11.36 3.63 18.30
CA SER A 299 -12.36 3.83 19.33
C SER A 299 -12.08 2.96 20.56
N SER A 300 -11.20 3.41 21.46
CA SER A 300 -11.04 2.79 22.77
C SER A 300 -12.35 2.82 23.59
N ALA A 301 -13.28 3.71 23.24
CA ALA A 301 -14.57 3.85 23.90
C ALA A 301 -15.43 2.58 23.78
N ASP A 302 -15.43 1.93 22.62
CA ASP A 302 -16.26 0.73 22.41
C ASP A 302 -15.73 -0.47 23.19
N VAL A 303 -14.40 -0.59 23.30
CA VAL A 303 -13.75 -1.65 24.10
C VAL A 303 -14.02 -1.44 25.61
N ILE A 304 -13.93 -0.18 26.07
CA ILE A 304 -14.24 0.22 27.45
C ILE A 304 -15.70 -0.06 27.82
N ALA A 305 -16.63 0.21 26.91
CA ALA A 305 -18.04 -0.10 27.12
C ALA A 305 -18.35 -1.60 27.10
N ALA A 306 -17.58 -2.40 26.34
CA ALA A 306 -17.88 -3.82 26.14
C ALA A 306 -17.37 -4.73 27.27
N SER A 307 -16.18 -4.48 27.79
CA SER A 307 -15.57 -5.34 28.83
C SER A 307 -14.47 -4.62 29.61
N GLU A 308 -14.58 -4.64 30.94
CA GLU A 308 -13.54 -4.11 31.82
C GLU A 308 -12.22 -4.87 31.65
N VAL A 309 -12.27 -6.21 31.59
CA VAL A 309 -11.07 -7.05 31.41
C VAL A 309 -10.45 -6.86 30.02
N GLY A 310 -11.30 -6.79 28.97
CA GLY A 310 -10.85 -6.52 27.61
C GLY A 310 -10.14 -5.17 27.50
N SER A 311 -10.61 -4.17 28.24
CA SER A 311 -10.02 -2.83 28.30
C SER A 311 -8.65 -2.81 28.96
N VAL A 312 -8.47 -3.57 30.05
CA VAL A 312 -7.16 -3.73 30.69
C VAL A 312 -6.16 -4.37 29.72
N ILE A 313 -6.57 -5.43 29.02
CA ILE A 313 -5.71 -6.10 28.03
C ILE A 313 -5.40 -5.17 26.85
N TYR A 314 -6.40 -4.44 26.36
CA TYR A 314 -6.21 -3.45 25.30
C TYR A 314 -5.24 -2.33 25.73
N LEU A 315 -5.34 -1.84 26.96
CA LEU A 315 -4.42 -0.85 27.50
C LEU A 315 -2.99 -1.38 27.59
N ILE A 316 -2.82 -2.62 28.06
CA ILE A 316 -1.52 -3.30 28.11
C ILE A 316 -0.95 -3.47 26.70
N PHE A 317 -1.77 -3.91 25.74
CA PHE A 317 -1.39 -4.04 24.33
C PHE A 317 -0.91 -2.70 23.76
N MET A 318 -1.65 -1.62 23.99
CA MET A 318 -1.29 -0.29 23.51
C MET A 318 0.01 0.23 24.14
N LEU A 319 0.19 0.01 25.45
CA LEU A 319 1.42 0.40 26.14
C LEU A 319 2.62 -0.38 25.62
N ILE A 320 2.53 -1.70 25.52
CA ILE A 320 3.62 -2.55 25.00
C ILE A 320 3.89 -2.27 23.52
N GLY A 321 2.84 -2.08 22.73
CA GLY A 321 2.94 -1.86 21.29
C GLY A 321 3.53 -0.51 20.94
N ILE A 322 3.04 0.58 21.53
CA ILE A 322 3.53 1.93 21.23
C ILE A 322 4.85 2.21 21.96
N VAL A 323 4.90 2.03 23.28
CA VAL A 323 6.09 2.38 24.08
C VAL A 323 7.22 1.37 23.88
N GLY A 324 6.89 0.09 23.70
CA GLY A 324 7.86 -0.97 23.48
C GLY A 324 8.17 -1.19 22.00
N LEU A 325 7.26 -1.86 21.28
CA LEU A 325 7.53 -2.39 19.94
C LEU A 325 7.88 -1.28 18.92
N LEU A 326 7.07 -0.22 18.83
CA LEU A 326 7.35 0.88 17.88
C LEU A 326 8.65 1.61 18.21
N ASN A 327 8.94 1.88 19.48
CA ASN A 327 10.19 2.55 19.86
C ASN A 327 11.42 1.68 19.62
N ILE A 328 11.34 0.37 19.87
CA ILE A 328 12.41 -0.58 19.55
C ILE A 328 12.66 -0.62 18.04
N PHE A 329 11.59 -0.63 17.23
CA PHE A 329 11.70 -0.59 15.78
C PHE A 329 12.43 0.67 15.28
N VAL A 330 12.04 1.84 15.80
CA VAL A 330 12.68 3.12 15.46
C VAL A 330 14.14 3.14 15.91
N MET A 331 14.43 2.67 17.12
CA MET A 331 15.78 2.60 17.67
C MET A 331 16.71 1.70 16.84
N MET A 332 16.21 0.54 16.41
CA MET A 332 16.94 -0.38 15.54
C MET A 332 17.29 0.26 14.18
N ILE A 333 16.34 0.97 13.56
CA ILE A 333 16.60 1.67 12.29
C ILE A 333 17.62 2.81 12.51
N MET A 334 17.46 3.58 13.59
CA MET A 334 18.35 4.69 13.92
C MET A 334 19.78 4.22 14.20
N TYR A 335 19.94 3.05 14.83
CA TYR A 335 21.23 2.44 15.07
C TYR A 335 21.97 2.08 13.76
N GLU A 336 21.29 1.41 12.83
CA GLU A 336 21.89 1.11 11.52
C GLU A 336 22.08 2.38 10.66
N PHE A 337 21.21 3.39 10.83
CA PHE A 337 21.38 4.69 10.17
C PHE A 337 22.67 5.37 10.60
N GLU A 338 22.91 5.51 11.90
CA GLU A 338 24.12 6.15 12.42
C GLU A 338 25.38 5.36 12.03
N LYS A 339 25.29 4.02 11.97
CA LYS A 339 26.39 3.17 11.52
C LYS A 339 26.75 3.38 10.04
N VAL A 340 25.75 3.51 9.17
CA VAL A 340 25.97 3.80 7.74
C VAL A 340 26.42 5.24 7.52
N ARG A 341 25.93 6.18 8.33
CA ARG A 341 26.34 7.59 8.29
C ARG A 341 27.80 7.76 8.73
N ALA A 342 28.23 7.04 9.76
CA ALA A 342 29.57 7.13 10.33
C ALA A 342 30.67 6.48 9.48
N ASP A 343 30.30 5.59 8.54
CA ASP A 343 31.27 4.87 7.70
C ASP A 343 31.26 5.41 6.25
N PRO A 344 32.28 6.19 5.84
CA PRO A 344 32.41 6.71 4.48
C PRO A 344 32.68 5.62 3.44
N LYS A 345 33.26 4.47 3.82
CA LYS A 345 33.62 3.39 2.89
C LYS A 345 32.42 2.55 2.46
N ASN A 346 31.34 2.58 3.26
CA ASN A 346 30.07 1.92 2.96
C ASN A 346 29.09 2.81 2.17
N GLN A 347 29.51 4.03 1.81
CA GLN A 347 28.76 4.89 0.90
C GLN A 347 29.10 4.47 -0.53
N THR A 348 28.13 3.90 -1.25
CA THR A 348 28.28 3.45 -2.64
C THR A 348 28.87 4.54 -3.52
N ASN A 349 29.97 4.29 -4.24
CA ASN A 349 30.67 5.33 -5.01
C ASN A 349 29.89 5.85 -6.24
N ASP A 350 28.66 5.36 -6.45
CA ASP A 350 27.75 5.74 -7.53
C ASP A 350 27.46 7.25 -7.58
N TYR A 351 27.66 7.97 -6.46
CA TYR A 351 27.49 9.43 -6.38
C TYR A 351 28.57 10.22 -7.14
N GLU A 352 29.75 9.62 -7.38
CA GLU A 352 30.83 10.26 -8.13
C GLU A 352 30.42 10.52 -9.58
N VAL A 353 29.50 9.73 -10.14
CA VAL A 353 29.02 9.87 -11.51
C VAL A 353 28.26 11.18 -11.72
N VAL A 354 27.42 11.59 -10.76
CA VAL A 354 26.67 12.87 -10.83
C VAL A 354 27.63 14.04 -10.75
N ASN A 355 28.56 14.00 -9.78
CA ASN A 355 29.59 15.02 -9.68
C ASN A 355 30.42 15.06 -10.96
N HIS A 356 30.75 13.92 -11.56
CA HIS A 356 31.49 13.85 -12.81
C HIS A 356 30.72 14.43 -14.01
N ILE A 357 29.41 14.16 -14.12
CA ILE A 357 28.53 14.73 -15.15
C ILE A 357 28.40 16.25 -14.96
N GLU A 358 28.18 16.71 -13.72
CA GLU A 358 28.11 18.12 -13.37
C GLU A 358 29.44 18.83 -13.67
N THR A 359 30.57 18.24 -13.29
CA THR A 359 31.91 18.75 -13.59
C THR A 359 32.14 18.83 -15.11
N LYS A 360 31.70 17.83 -15.89
CA LYS A 360 31.82 17.83 -17.35
C LYS A 360 30.91 18.87 -18.00
N MET A 361 29.67 19.02 -17.55
CA MET A 361 28.74 20.07 -17.99
C MET A 361 29.29 21.46 -17.68
N LEU A 362 29.82 21.69 -16.48
CA LEU A 362 30.42 22.96 -16.06
C LEU A 362 31.73 23.27 -16.82
N LYS A 363 32.52 22.25 -17.15
CA LYS A 363 33.70 22.37 -18.04
C LYS A 363 33.30 22.69 -19.47
N LEU A 364 32.22 22.09 -19.99
CA LEU A 364 31.66 22.39 -21.31
C LEU A 364 31.13 23.84 -21.38
N MET A 365 30.53 24.33 -20.30
CA MET A 365 29.97 25.68 -20.16
C MET A 365 31.02 26.75 -19.77
N SER A 366 32.31 26.40 -19.66
CA SER A 366 33.39 27.32 -19.24
C SER A 366 33.20 28.02 -17.88
N CYS A 367 32.28 27.53 -17.02
CA CYS A 367 31.99 28.09 -15.69
C CYS A 367 32.66 27.30 -14.55
N PHE A 368 33.69 26.51 -14.85
CA PHE A 368 34.34 25.64 -13.87
C PHE A 368 35.16 26.44 -12.85
N LYS A 369 34.66 26.57 -11.61
CA LYS A 369 35.37 27.18 -10.47
C LYS A 369 35.82 26.13 -9.46
N ARG A 370 36.91 26.42 -8.72
CA ARG A 370 37.56 25.54 -7.73
C ARG A 370 36.64 25.05 -6.59
N HIS A 371 35.51 25.72 -6.35
CA HIS A 371 34.51 25.32 -5.34
C HIS A 371 33.54 24.21 -5.82
N HIS A 372 33.57 23.83 -7.10
CA HIS A 372 32.75 22.73 -7.65
C HIS A 372 33.46 21.37 -7.57
N ILE A 373 34.54 21.28 -6.80
CA ILE A 373 35.09 19.99 -6.39
C ILE A 373 34.08 19.40 -5.41
N PRO A 374 33.52 18.21 -5.68
CA PRO A 374 32.55 17.63 -4.78
C PRO A 374 33.17 17.43 -3.39
N ASN A 375 32.52 17.96 -2.36
CA ASN A 375 32.85 17.63 -0.98
C ASN A 375 32.61 16.13 -0.79
N LEU A 376 33.68 15.33 -0.85
CA LEU A 376 33.62 13.89 -0.63
C LEU A 376 33.26 13.52 0.82
N GLY A 377 33.32 14.45 1.77
CA GLY A 377 32.88 14.26 3.15
C GLY A 377 31.61 15.04 3.49
N PHE A 378 30.78 14.48 4.38
CA PHE A 378 30.15 15.35 5.39
C PHE A 378 31.27 16.13 6.09
N PRO A 379 31.04 17.36 6.61
CA PRO A 379 32.06 18.04 7.40
C PRO A 379 32.58 17.06 8.45
N ASP A 380 33.85 16.69 8.31
CA ASP A 380 34.48 15.68 9.14
C ASP A 380 34.25 16.05 10.61
N LYS A 381 33.95 15.06 11.45
CA LYS A 381 34.04 15.21 12.92
C LYS A 381 35.40 15.77 13.36
N VAL A 382 36.40 15.72 12.47
CA VAL A 382 37.71 16.36 12.61
C VAL A 382 37.62 17.87 12.82
N HIS A 383 36.63 18.57 12.27
CA HIS A 383 36.46 20.01 12.55
C HIS A 383 36.00 20.27 14.00
N THR A 384 35.15 19.42 14.56
CA THR A 384 34.76 19.51 15.97
C THR A 384 35.87 19.09 16.92
N THR A 385 36.70 18.09 16.56
CA THR A 385 37.86 17.71 17.38
C THR A 385 38.95 18.78 17.29
N LEU A 386 39.23 19.39 16.13
CA LEU A 386 40.19 20.52 16.02
C LEU A 386 39.79 21.74 16.85
N VAL A 387 38.48 22.02 16.94
CA VAL A 387 37.97 23.11 17.80
C VAL A 387 38.10 22.73 19.27
N CYS A 388 37.77 21.48 19.65
CA CYS A 388 38.00 20.96 21.00
C CYS A 388 39.49 20.94 21.37
N ASP A 389 40.38 20.53 20.47
CA ASP A 389 41.82 20.46 20.68
C ASP A 389 42.42 21.87 20.80
N ARG A 390 41.96 22.84 19.99
CA ARG A 390 42.33 24.26 20.16
C ARG A 390 41.81 24.83 21.47
N MET A 391 40.60 24.46 21.90
CA MET A 391 40.08 24.89 23.19
C MET A 391 40.89 24.27 24.34
N HIS A 392 41.19 22.97 24.28
CA HIS A 392 42.04 22.30 25.26
C HIS A 392 43.43 22.93 25.34
N ALA A 393 44.09 23.19 24.21
CA ALA A 393 45.38 23.87 24.16
C ALA A 393 45.32 25.29 24.75
N LYS A 394 44.24 26.04 24.51
CA LYS A 394 44.04 27.36 25.14
C LYS A 394 43.81 27.27 26.65
N VAL A 395 43.08 26.25 27.11
CA VAL A 395 42.85 26.00 28.54
C VAL A 395 44.14 25.62 29.25
N ASP A 396 44.99 24.80 28.62
CA ASP A 396 46.28 24.42 29.20
C ASP A 396 47.27 25.58 29.22
N LEU A 397 47.27 26.45 28.19
CA LEU A 397 48.01 27.72 28.21
C LEU A 397 47.53 28.65 29.33
N LEU A 398 46.23 28.74 29.55
CA LEU A 398 45.67 29.54 30.65
C LEU A 398 46.06 28.97 32.01
N LYS A 399 46.03 27.64 32.19
CA LYS A 399 46.52 27.00 33.42
C LYS A 399 48.00 27.29 33.66
N HIS A 400 48.85 27.16 32.64
CA HIS A 400 50.27 27.48 32.77
C HIS A 400 50.50 28.96 33.11
N SER A 401 49.74 29.87 32.50
CA SER A 401 49.80 31.30 32.82
C SER A 401 49.37 31.58 34.26
N ALA A 402 48.33 30.91 34.77
CA ALA A 402 47.86 31.08 36.14
C ALA A 402 48.85 30.53 37.18
N ILE A 403 49.51 29.40 36.87
CA ILE A 403 50.57 28.84 37.73
C ILE A 403 51.75 29.81 37.80
N CYS A 404 52.22 30.30 36.66
CA CYS A 404 53.32 31.26 36.61
C CYS A 404 52.98 32.58 37.33
N LEU A 405 51.74 33.05 37.22
CA LEU A 405 51.26 34.24 37.93
C LEU A 405 51.15 34.00 39.44
N SER A 406 50.76 32.79 39.87
CA SER A 406 50.75 32.41 41.29
C SER A 406 52.16 32.30 41.89
N GLU A 407 53.12 31.77 41.14
CA GLU A 407 54.54 31.75 41.54
C GLU A 407 55.13 33.16 41.58
N PHE A 408 54.77 34.02 40.63
CA PHE A 408 55.16 35.43 40.62
C PHE A 408 54.60 36.17 41.83
N LEU A 409 53.32 35.98 42.17
CA LEU A 409 52.70 36.60 43.35
C LEU A 409 53.31 36.07 44.66
N LYS A 410 53.65 34.78 44.70
CA LYS A 410 54.31 34.16 45.87
C LYS A 410 55.72 34.73 46.07
N SER A 411 56.49 34.83 44.99
CA SER A 411 57.82 35.47 44.99
C SER A 411 57.75 36.96 45.38
N TYR A 412 56.72 37.69 44.91
CA TYR A 412 56.50 39.09 45.27
C TYR A 412 56.15 39.28 46.76
N SER A 413 55.36 38.36 47.34
CA SER A 413 55.05 38.39 48.78
C SER A 413 56.25 38.09 49.68
N GLU A 414 57.22 37.32 49.19
CA GLU A 414 58.40 36.91 49.97
C GLU A 414 59.55 37.92 49.88
N THR A 415 59.62 38.78 48.84
CA THR A 415 60.79 39.64 48.60
C THR A 415 60.51 41.13 48.38
N GLY A 416 59.25 41.57 48.21
CA GLY A 416 58.89 42.99 48.23
C GLY A 416 59.51 43.88 47.13
N GLN A 417 60.10 43.33 46.06
CA GLN A 417 60.54 44.08 44.89
C GLN A 417 60.19 43.34 43.58
N PRO A 418 59.79 44.06 42.50
CA PRO A 418 59.41 43.42 41.24
C PRO A 418 60.62 42.88 40.45
N PHE A 419 60.47 41.68 39.91
CA PHE A 419 61.45 40.96 39.10
C PHE A 419 61.74 41.68 37.76
N ARG A 420 63.01 41.93 37.45
CA ARG A 420 63.45 42.56 36.18
C ARG A 420 63.61 41.48 35.10
N VAL A 421 62.67 41.42 34.16
CA VAL A 421 62.73 40.50 33.00
C VAL A 421 63.88 40.91 32.09
N ARG A 422 64.83 40.00 31.82
CA ARG A 422 65.76 40.11 30.69
C ARG A 422 64.99 39.68 29.43
N THR A 423 64.78 40.62 28.51
CA THR A 423 64.47 40.30 27.12
C THR A 423 65.75 39.78 26.46
N VAL A 424 65.68 38.59 25.86
CA VAL A 424 66.70 38.10 24.93
C VAL A 424 66.09 38.30 23.55
N ASP A 425 66.63 39.27 22.82
CA ASP A 425 66.54 39.35 21.36
C ASP A 425 67.51 38.31 20.77
N ASP A 426 66.97 37.35 20.01
CA ASP A 426 67.46 36.83 18.72
C ASP A 426 66.64 35.60 18.28
#